data_AF-A0A7C9FQE8-F1
#
_entry.id   AF-A0A7C9FQE8-F1
#
_cell.length_a   1.000
_cell.length_b   1.000
_cell.length_c   1.000
_cell.angle_alpha   90.00
_cell.angle_beta   90.00
_cell.angle_gamma   90.00
#
_symmetry.space_group_name_H-M   'P 1'
#
loop_
_entity.id
_entity.type
_entity.pdbx_description
1 polymer ?
#
loop_
_entity_poly.entity_id
_entity_poly.type
_entity_poly.pdbx_seq_one_letter_code
_entity_poly.pdbx_strand_id
1 'polypeptide(L)'
;MSPLKSLFRKKKSVAESPDPHRKSNIYVDVVLAQLIQNLERDKENLNHTLASQVGYFHLIIPKDLSHSLASDWIAIRHFVGFEDSVDIFDAEKMKAPIRKRASQFTQADIEELMTMLYALQAKLNAEHNH
;
A
#
# COMPACT_ATOMS: atom_id res chain seq x y z
N MET A 1 -57.14 -31.42 12.21
CA MET A 1 -56.01 -31.49 11.27
C MET A 1 -55.84 -30.11 10.65
N SER A 2 -54.79 -29.38 11.00
CA SER A 2 -54.54 -28.03 10.47
C SER A 2 -53.31 -28.05 9.57
N PRO A 3 -53.38 -27.56 8.31
CA PRO A 3 -52.17 -27.38 7.52
C PRO A 3 -51.59 -25.98 7.72
N LEU A 4 -50.36 -25.95 8.23
CA LEU A 4 -49.46 -24.80 8.23
C LEU A 4 -49.18 -24.37 6.79
N LYS A 5 -49.71 -23.22 6.37
CA LYS A 5 -49.23 -22.50 5.18
C LYS A 5 -48.28 -21.39 5.64
N SER A 6 -46.99 -21.72 5.72
CA SER A 6 -45.91 -20.74 5.70
C SER A 6 -45.03 -21.06 4.49
N LEU A 7 -45.31 -20.39 3.37
CA LEU A 7 -44.55 -20.52 2.14
C LEU A 7 -43.92 -19.16 1.80
N PHE A 8 -42.59 -19.15 1.89
CA PHE A 8 -41.65 -18.25 1.23
C PHE A 8 -41.67 -16.76 1.63
N ARG A 9 -41.04 -16.47 2.77
CA ARG A 9 -40.32 -15.20 2.95
C ARG A 9 -39.14 -15.20 1.97
N LYS A 10 -39.18 -14.34 0.95
CA LYS A 10 -38.03 -14.04 0.06
C LYS A 10 -36.77 -13.89 0.93
N LYS A 11 -35.78 -14.76 0.74
CA LYS A 11 -34.42 -14.49 1.21
C LYS A 11 -33.99 -13.22 0.48
N LYS A 12 -33.93 -12.09 1.20
CA LYS A 12 -33.13 -10.94 0.74
C LYS A 12 -31.75 -11.51 0.40
N SER A 13 -31.23 -11.20 -0.78
CA SER A 13 -29.84 -11.51 -1.07
C SER A 13 -29.04 -10.83 0.05
N VAL A 14 -28.33 -11.65 0.81
CA VAL A 14 -27.36 -11.15 1.78
C VAL A 14 -26.36 -10.43 0.89
N ALA A 15 -26.32 -9.09 0.96
CA ALA A 15 -25.26 -8.33 0.35
C ALA A 15 -23.97 -8.98 0.84
N GLU A 16 -23.19 -9.52 -0.09
CA GLU A 16 -21.91 -10.15 0.23
C GLU A 16 -21.15 -9.19 1.11
N SER A 17 -20.86 -9.63 2.34
CA SER A 17 -19.94 -8.94 3.23
C SER A 17 -18.72 -8.57 2.39
N PRO A 18 -18.26 -7.31 2.38
CA PRO A 18 -17.20 -6.92 1.46
C PRO A 18 -16.01 -7.83 1.70
N ASP A 19 -15.54 -8.46 0.63
CA ASP A 19 -14.36 -9.32 0.65
C ASP A 19 -13.26 -8.59 1.46
N PRO A 20 -12.72 -9.19 2.53
CA PRO A 20 -11.64 -8.57 3.31
C PRO A 20 -10.47 -8.11 2.42
N HIS A 21 -10.24 -8.76 1.27
CA HIS A 21 -9.27 -8.33 0.27
C HIS A 21 -9.65 -6.99 -0.40
N ARG A 22 -10.93 -6.76 -0.71
CA ARG A 22 -11.40 -5.48 -1.26
C ARG A 22 -11.23 -4.32 -0.28
N LYS A 23 -11.45 -4.53 1.03
CA LYS A 23 -11.21 -3.49 2.04
C LYS A 23 -9.72 -3.19 2.23
N SER A 24 -8.89 -4.22 2.18
CA SER A 24 -7.43 -4.10 2.23
C SER A 24 -6.91 -3.25 1.07
N ASN A 25 -7.38 -3.52 -0.16
CA ASN A 25 -6.93 -2.81 -1.35
C ASN A 25 -7.33 -1.32 -1.32
N ILE A 26 -8.51 -0.94 -0.82
CA ILE A 26 -8.92 0.48 -0.68
C ILE A 26 -8.00 1.20 0.29
N TYR A 27 -7.71 0.58 1.43
CA TYR A 27 -6.80 1.16 2.41
C TYR A 27 -5.39 1.34 1.82
N VAL A 28 -4.87 0.33 1.13
CA VAL A 28 -3.55 0.41 0.49
C VAL A 28 -3.52 1.50 -0.58
N ASP A 29 -4.57 1.62 -1.40
CA ASP A 29 -4.64 2.67 -2.42
C ASP A 29 -4.61 4.08 -1.80
N VAL A 30 -5.35 4.31 -0.72
CA VAL A 30 -5.32 5.60 0.01
C VAL A 30 -3.92 5.90 0.56
N VAL A 31 -3.29 4.91 1.21
CA VAL A 31 -1.94 5.06 1.79
C VAL A 31 -0.90 5.31 0.69
N LEU A 32 -0.99 4.59 -0.43
CA LEU A 32 -0.09 4.74 -1.57
C LEU A 32 -0.28 6.09 -2.27
N ALA A 33 -1.52 6.52 -2.49
CA ALA A 33 -1.83 7.83 -3.07
C ALA A 33 -1.25 8.96 -2.23
N GLN A 34 -1.38 8.87 -0.90
CA GLN A 34 -0.84 9.87 0.01
C GLN A 34 0.69 9.89 0.01
N LEU A 35 1.34 8.72 -0.06
CA LEU A 35 2.79 8.62 -0.21
C LEU A 35 3.25 9.30 -1.49
N ILE A 36 2.64 8.97 -2.63
CA ILE A 36 2.96 9.57 -3.94
C ILE A 36 2.81 11.09 -3.89
N GLN A 37 1.67 11.59 -3.43
CA GLN A 37 1.42 13.03 -3.31
C GLN A 37 2.46 13.75 -2.45
N ASN A 38 2.86 13.15 -1.33
CA ASN A 38 3.86 13.74 -0.44
C ASN A 38 5.24 13.80 -1.12
N LEU A 39 5.62 12.77 -1.88
CA LEU A 39 6.87 12.75 -2.63
C LEU A 39 6.86 13.74 -3.79
N GLU A 40 5.74 13.90 -4.48
CA GLU A 40 5.62 14.88 -5.57
C GLU A 40 5.66 16.33 -5.11
N ARG A 41 5.03 16.62 -3.96
CA ARG A 41 4.98 17.98 -3.42
C ARG A 41 6.36 18.56 -3.14
N ASP A 42 7.32 17.71 -2.76
CA ASP A 42 8.69 18.10 -2.44
C ASP A 42 9.69 17.33 -3.31
N LYS A 43 9.45 17.35 -4.62
CA LYS A 43 10.26 16.65 -5.61
C LYS A 43 11.72 17.13 -5.65
N GLU A 44 11.96 18.40 -5.30
CA GLU A 44 13.31 18.98 -5.24
C GLU A 44 14.11 18.48 -4.04
N ASN A 45 13.46 18.08 -2.94
CA ASN A 45 14.11 17.49 -1.76
C ASN A 45 13.65 16.06 -1.51
N LEU A 46 13.36 15.29 -2.57
CA LEU A 46 12.73 13.98 -2.47
C LEU A 46 13.53 13.02 -1.57
N ASN A 47 14.87 13.14 -1.53
CA ASN A 47 15.74 12.37 -0.64
C ASN A 47 15.44 12.62 0.85
N HIS A 48 15.18 13.87 1.22
CA HIS A 48 14.81 14.23 2.59
C HIS A 48 13.37 13.77 2.90
N THR A 49 12.46 14.00 1.95
CA THR A 49 11.05 13.65 2.07
C THR A 49 10.87 12.15 2.22
N LEU A 50 11.56 11.32 1.43
CA LEU A 50 11.44 9.86 1.46
C LEU A 50 11.64 9.28 2.85
N ALA A 51 12.66 9.72 3.57
CA ALA A 51 12.90 9.30 4.95
C ALA A 51 11.77 9.71 5.90
N SER A 52 11.24 10.92 5.77
CA SER A 52 10.11 11.38 6.59
C SER A 52 8.84 10.57 6.34
N GLN A 53 8.73 9.92 5.18
CA GLN A 53 7.61 9.08 4.79
C GLN A 53 7.77 7.60 5.20
N VAL A 54 8.79 7.23 6.00
CA VAL A 54 9.03 5.83 6.42
C VAL A 54 7.77 5.12 6.96
N GLY A 55 6.89 5.86 7.64
CA GLY A 55 5.64 5.32 8.18
C GLY A 55 4.77 4.67 7.11
N TYR A 56 4.67 5.27 5.91
CA TYR A 56 3.88 4.70 4.81
C TYR A 56 4.40 3.34 4.36
N PHE A 57 5.72 3.10 4.45
CA PHE A 57 6.34 1.82 4.12
C PHE A 57 6.07 0.71 5.15
N HIS A 58 5.63 1.07 6.36
CA HIS A 58 5.15 0.13 7.38
C HIS A 58 3.63 -0.10 7.31
N LEU A 59 2.86 0.88 6.85
CA LEU A 59 1.40 0.81 6.84
C LEU A 59 0.85 -0.19 5.83
N ILE A 60 1.57 -0.43 4.72
CA ILE A 60 1.18 -1.41 3.70
C ILE A 60 1.86 -2.74 4.01
N ILE A 61 1.08 -3.73 4.44
CA ILE A 61 1.58 -5.06 4.80
C ILE A 61 1.48 -5.99 3.59
N PRO A 62 2.60 -6.57 3.09
CA PRO A 62 2.58 -7.40 1.87
C PRO A 62 1.60 -8.58 1.92
N LYS A 63 1.34 -9.15 3.10
CA LYS A 63 0.44 -10.30 3.27
C LYS A 63 -1.03 -9.97 2.99
N ASP A 64 -1.39 -8.69 3.04
CA ASP A 64 -2.77 -8.22 2.84
C ASP A 64 -3.03 -7.86 1.37
N LEU A 65 -2.03 -8.04 0.49
CA LEU A 65 -2.06 -7.78 -0.95
C LEU A 65 -2.15 -9.07 -1.78
N SER A 66 -2.59 -8.95 -3.03
CA SER A 66 -2.44 -10.02 -4.03
C SER A 66 -0.95 -10.36 -4.23
N HIS A 67 -0.64 -11.58 -4.66
CA HIS A 67 0.76 -12.01 -4.81
C HIS A 67 1.59 -11.08 -5.72
N SER A 68 0.99 -10.60 -6.81
CA SER A 68 1.66 -9.65 -7.72
C SER A 68 1.92 -8.31 -7.03
N LEU A 69 0.91 -7.74 -6.36
CA LEU A 69 1.04 -6.45 -5.68
C LEU A 69 2.02 -6.53 -4.50
N ALA A 70 2.01 -7.63 -3.77
CA ALA A 70 2.95 -7.89 -2.69
C ALA A 70 4.40 -7.92 -3.18
N SER A 71 4.66 -8.61 -4.30
CA SER A 71 5.98 -8.67 -4.93
C SER A 71 6.48 -7.28 -5.35
N ASP A 72 5.64 -6.50 -6.02
CA ASP A 72 5.97 -5.13 -6.43
C ASP A 72 6.26 -4.23 -5.22
N TRP A 73 5.44 -4.33 -4.17
CA TRP A 73 5.63 -3.55 -2.95
C TRP A 73 6.92 -3.91 -2.20
N ILE A 74 7.25 -5.20 -2.11
CA ILE A 74 8.52 -5.66 -1.52
C ILE A 74 9.72 -5.10 -2.32
N ALA A 75 9.64 -5.09 -3.65
CA ALA A 75 10.69 -4.51 -4.49
C ALA A 75 10.88 -3.02 -4.21
N ILE A 76 9.78 -2.25 -4.07
CA ILE A 76 9.83 -0.82 -3.71
C ILE A 76 10.48 -0.63 -2.33
N ARG A 77 10.09 -1.42 -1.32
CA ARG A 77 10.68 -1.36 0.03
C ARG A 77 12.19 -1.62 0.00
N HIS A 78 12.62 -2.65 -0.72
CA HIS A 78 14.04 -2.94 -0.90
C HIS A 78 14.78 -1.80 -1.63
N PHE A 79 14.18 -1.23 -2.67
CA PHE A 79 14.77 -0.13 -3.44
C PHE A 79 15.13 1.07 -2.55
N VAL A 80 14.20 1.46 -1.68
CA VAL A 80 14.37 2.58 -0.74
C VAL A 80 15.20 2.24 0.49
N GLY A 81 15.68 1.00 0.61
CA GLY A 81 16.52 0.55 1.73
C GLY A 81 15.73 0.33 3.02
N PHE A 82 14.46 -0.05 2.91
CA PHE A 82 13.64 -0.42 4.06
C PHE A 82 14.11 -1.74 4.67
N GLU A 83 14.20 -1.81 6.00
CA GLU A 83 14.61 -3.01 6.74
C GLU A 83 13.48 -3.48 7.67
N ASP A 84 12.93 -4.68 7.43
CA ASP A 84 11.86 -5.30 8.23
C ASP A 84 12.28 -5.68 9.66
N SER A 85 13.59 -5.76 9.91
CA SER A 85 14.16 -6.13 11.21
C SER A 85 14.20 -4.98 12.22
N VAL A 86 13.88 -3.75 11.81
CA VAL A 86 13.93 -2.57 12.68
C VAL A 86 12.64 -2.44 13.47
N ASP A 87 12.77 -2.32 14.79
CA ASP A 87 11.64 -2.14 15.70
C ASP A 87 10.85 -0.86 15.37
N ILE A 88 9.52 -1.01 15.21
CA ILE A 88 8.61 0.06 14.83
C ILE A 88 8.50 1.17 15.89
N PHE A 89 8.89 0.88 17.13
CA PHE A 89 8.81 1.85 18.23
C PHE A 89 9.94 2.90 18.22
N ASP A 90 10.95 2.76 17.36
CA ASP A 90 12.05 3.72 17.22
C ASP A 90 12.07 4.36 15.82
N ALA A 91 11.35 5.48 15.69
CA ALA A 91 11.23 6.21 14.43
C ALA A 91 12.58 6.64 13.84
N GLU A 92 13.59 6.94 14.66
CA GLU A 92 14.88 7.38 14.13
C GLU A 92 15.67 6.20 13.56
N LYS A 93 15.59 5.02 14.20
CA LYS A 93 16.17 3.78 13.65
C LYS A 93 15.49 3.37 12.35
N MET A 94 14.16 3.47 12.25
CA MET A 94 13.45 3.13 11.00
C MET A 94 13.86 4.03 9.83
N LYS A 95 14.03 5.33 10.10
CA LYS A 95 14.42 6.30 9.07
C LYS A 95 15.89 6.16 8.65
N ALA A 96 16.76 5.60 9.49
CA ALA A 96 18.20 5.63 9.25
C ALA A 96 18.64 4.85 7.98
N PRO A 97 18.18 3.60 7.74
CA PRO A 97 18.45 2.88 6.50
C PRO A 97 17.95 3.63 5.25
N ILE A 98 16.73 4.15 5.30
CA ILE A 98 16.14 4.91 4.20
C ILE A 98 16.91 6.21 3.94
N ARG A 99 17.27 6.97 4.99
CA ARG A 99 18.11 8.19 4.85
C ARG A 99 19.44 7.87 4.20
N LYS A 100 20.09 6.80 4.65
CA LYS A 100 21.38 6.35 4.10
C LYS A 100 21.23 6.00 2.62
N ARG A 101 20.20 5.24 2.25
CA ARG A 101 19.94 4.85 0.86
C ARG A 101 19.57 6.04 -0.02
N ALA A 102 18.65 6.89 0.43
CA ALA A 102 18.21 8.09 -0.27
C ALA A 102 19.34 9.11 -0.49
N SER A 103 20.33 9.20 0.42
CA SER A 103 21.48 10.09 0.23
C SER A 103 22.35 9.76 -1.00
N GLN A 104 22.17 8.55 -1.56
CA GLN A 104 22.89 8.06 -2.72
C GLN A 104 22.06 8.11 -4.01
N PHE A 105 20.79 8.52 -3.92
CA PHE A 105 19.90 8.55 -5.07
C PHE A 105 20.28 9.67 -6.02
N THR A 106 20.35 9.30 -7.30
CA THR A 106 20.39 10.21 -8.43
C THR A 106 18.97 10.62 -8.83
N GLN A 107 18.87 11.59 -9.73
CA GLN A 107 17.58 11.95 -10.33
C GLN A 107 16.91 10.75 -11.05
N ALA A 108 17.71 9.88 -11.66
CA ALA A 108 17.20 8.67 -12.32
C ALA A 108 16.59 7.68 -11.31
N ASP A 109 17.22 7.50 -10.14
CA ASP A 109 16.69 6.63 -9.09
C ASP A 109 15.36 7.16 -8.52
N ILE A 110 15.24 8.48 -8.42
CA ILE A 110 14.00 9.15 -8.00
C ILE A 110 12.88 8.91 -9.02
N GLU A 111 13.19 9.05 -10.31
CA GLU A 111 12.24 8.79 -11.40
C GLU A 111 11.83 7.31 -11.46
N GLU A 112 12.77 6.40 -11.23
CA GLU A 112 12.51 4.96 -11.11
C GLU A 112 11.57 4.67 -9.95
N LEU A 113 11.85 5.20 -8.75
CA LEU A 113 10.98 5.03 -7.58
C LEU A 113 9.55 5.51 -7.86
N MET A 114 9.39 6.72 -8.41
CA MET A 114 8.07 7.26 -8.74
C MET A 114 7.36 6.39 -9.78
N THR A 115 8.08 5.89 -10.79
CA THR A 115 7.54 4.99 -11.80
C THR A 115 7.03 3.68 -11.17
N MET A 116 7.80 3.09 -10.25
CA MET A 116 7.39 1.88 -9.53
C MET A 116 6.12 2.11 -8.69
N LEU A 117 6.06 3.23 -7.95
CA LEU A 117 4.90 3.60 -7.13
C LEU A 117 3.64 3.80 -7.99
N TYR A 118 3.76 4.50 -9.12
CA TYR A 118 2.65 4.70 -10.04
C TYR A 118 2.19 3.41 -10.72
N ALA A 119 3.12 2.53 -11.08
CA ALA A 119 2.79 1.23 -11.65
C ALA A 119 2.01 0.37 -10.63
N LEU A 120 2.43 0.36 -9.36
CA LEU A 120 1.71 -0.34 -8.30
C LEU A 120 0.30 0.23 -8.10
N GLN A 121 0.16 1.56 -8.09
CA GLN A 121 -1.15 2.21 -7.96
C GLN A 121 -2.09 1.88 -9.13
N ALA A 122 -1.57 1.86 -10.36
CA ALA A 122 -2.34 1.48 -11.53
C ALA A 122 -2.84 0.02 -11.44
N LYS A 123 -2.01 -0.91 -10.95
CA LYS A 123 -2.40 -2.31 -10.73
C LYS A 123 -3.47 -2.45 -9.63
N LEU A 124 -3.32 -1.74 -8.50
CA LEU A 124 -4.34 -1.69 -7.44
C LEU A 124 -5.70 -1.21 -7.98
N ASN A 125 -5.70 -0.15 -8.79
CA ASN A 125 -6.90 0.37 -9.41
C ASN A 125 -7.53 -0.59 -10.43
N ALA A 126 -6.72 -1.35 -11.16
CA ALA A 126 -7.23 -2.38 -12.06
C ALA A 126 -7.91 -3.53 -11.29
N GLU A 127 -7.34 -3.96 -10.15
CA GLU A 127 -7.95 -4.97 -9.28
C GLU A 127 -9.25 -4.48 -8.62
N HIS A 128 -9.39 -3.18 -8.34
CA HIS A 128 -10.63 -2.62 -7.78
C HIS A 128 -11.79 -2.54 -8.77
N ASN A 129 -11.50 -2.30 -10.06
CA ASN A 129 -12.52 -2.12 -11.09
C ASN A 129 -13.01 -3.44 -11.71
N HIS A 130 -12.42 -4.58 -11.30
CA HIS A 130 -12.82 -5.94 -11.66
C HIS A 130 -13.67 -6.60 -10.55
#